data_AF-A0A1H6J980-F1
#
_entry.id   AF-A0A1H6J980-F1
#
_cell.length_a   1.000
_cell.length_b   1.000
_cell.length_c   1.000
_cell.angle_alpha   90.00
_cell.angle_beta   90.00
_cell.angle_gamma   90.00
#
_symmetry.space_group_name_H-M   'P 1'
#
loop_
_entity.id
_entity.type
_entity.pdbx_description
1 polymer ?
#
loop_
_entity_poly.entity_id
_entity_poly.type
_entity_poly.pdbx_seq_one_letter_code
_entity_poly.pdbx_strand_id
1 'polypeptide(L)'
;MSDLVPVEFTTSGGVLVLLGLAALYATVGRWIYVDARERGSEWAWQWGFGTPLTVFLGIDVFLLVIVIYLLLRASADRPIASSTDRSD
;
A
#
# COMPACT_ATOMS: atom_id res chain seq x y z
N MET A 1 30.94 3.77 -18.19
CA MET A 1 30.19 2.64 -17.59
C MET A 1 29.78 3.14 -16.21
N SER A 2 28.50 3.44 -16.00
CA SER A 2 28.05 4.01 -14.72
C SER A 2 27.92 2.88 -13.72
N ASP A 3 28.73 2.93 -12.65
CA ASP A 3 28.64 1.98 -11.54
C ASP A 3 27.28 2.14 -10.84
N LEU A 4 26.39 1.16 -11.05
CA LEU A 4 25.17 1.02 -10.30
C LEU A 4 25.55 0.48 -8.92
N VAL A 5 25.68 1.37 -7.93
CA VAL A 5 25.88 0.96 -6.54
C VAL A 5 24.62 0.20 -6.10
N PRO A 6 24.70 -1.09 -5.75
CA PRO A 6 23.55 -1.81 -5.25
C PRO A 6 23.16 -1.19 -3.90
N VAL A 7 21.94 -0.67 -3.82
CA VAL A 7 21.35 -0.25 -2.55
C VAL A 7 21.03 -1.52 -1.75
N GLU A 8 21.97 -1.94 -0.93
CA GLU A 8 21.73 -3.02 0.03
C GLU A 8 20.86 -2.48 1.18
N PHE A 9 19.59 -2.87 1.18
CA PHE A 9 18.69 -2.65 2.32
C PHE A 9 19.04 -3.65 3.43
N THR A 10 20.11 -3.39 4.18
CA THR A 10 20.36 -4.08 5.44
C THR A 10 19.17 -3.83 6.38
N THR A 11 18.78 -4.80 7.21
CA THR A 11 17.67 -4.67 8.17
C THR A 11 17.71 -3.34 8.95
N SER A 12 18.91 -2.91 9.37
CA SER A 12 19.14 -1.64 10.05
C SER A 12 18.88 -0.42 9.16
N GLY A 13 19.27 -0.46 7.89
CA GLY A 13 19.05 0.62 6.92
C GLY A 13 17.57 0.80 6.58
N GLY A 14 16.83 -0.29 6.40
CA GLY A 14 15.38 -0.25 6.19
C GLY A 14 14.63 0.38 7.37
N VAL A 15 15.00 0.03 8.61
CA VAL A 15 14.43 0.64 9.82
C VAL A 15 14.70 2.14 9.87
N LEU A 16 15.92 2.59 9.55
CA LEU A 16 16.24 4.01 9.52
C LEU A 16 15.47 4.79 8.46
N VAL A 17 15.27 4.19 7.28
CA VAL A 17 14.43 4.79 6.21
C VAL A 17 12.99 4.92 6.68
N LEU A 18 12.42 3.88 7.28
CA LEU A 18 11.04 3.92 7.81
C LEU A 18 10.89 4.96 8.92
N LEU A 19 11.86 5.04 9.84
CA LEU A 19 11.88 6.08 10.88
C LEU A 19 11.99 7.48 10.29
N GLY A 20 12.83 7.65 9.25
CA GLY A 20 12.95 8.91 8.52
C GLY A 20 11.64 9.33 7.85
N LEU A 21 10.96 8.40 7.16
CA LEU A 21 9.65 8.65 6.58
C LEU A 21 8.60 8.97 7.65
N ALA A 22 8.57 8.22 8.75
CA ALA A 22 7.64 8.45 9.85
C ALA A 22 7.85 9.83 10.49
N ALA A 23 9.11 10.22 10.71
CA ALA A 23 9.46 11.54 11.23
C ALA A 23 9.04 12.65 10.24
N LEU A 24 9.36 12.49 8.95
CA LEU A 24 8.94 13.42 7.90
C LEU A 24 7.42 13.58 7.86
N TYR A 25 6.69 12.46 7.92
CA TYR A 25 5.23 12.44 7.92
C TYR A 25 4.65 13.18 9.13
N ALA A 26 5.18 12.93 10.32
CA ALA A 26 4.76 13.61 11.54
C ALA A 26 5.06 15.12 11.49
N THR A 27 6.22 15.53 10.95
CA THR A 27 6.58 16.94 10.80
C THR A 27 5.65 17.66 9.82
N VAL A 28 5.43 17.08 8.63
CA VAL A 28 4.50 17.64 7.63
C VAL A 28 3.08 17.67 8.19
N GLY A 29 2.63 16.61 8.85
CA GLY A 29 1.33 16.54 9.51
C GLY A 29 1.14 17.63 10.56
N ARG A 30 2.16 17.87 11.39
CA ARG A 30 2.16 18.96 12.37
C ARG A 30 2.06 20.32 11.70
N TRP A 31 2.80 20.55 10.61
CA TRP A 31 2.75 21.80 9.86
C TRP A 31 1.35 22.05 9.27
N ILE A 32 0.77 21.03 8.62
CA ILE A 32 -0.60 21.09 8.08
C ILE A 32 -1.63 21.36 9.19
N TYR A 33 -1.47 20.72 10.35
CA TYR A 33 -2.37 20.95 11.49
C TYR A 33 -2.36 22.40 11.95
N VAL A 34 -1.17 23.00 12.10
CA VAL A 34 -1.03 24.40 12.49
C VAL A 34 -1.61 25.33 11.43
N ASP A 35 -1.27 25.13 10.15
CA ASP A 35 -1.78 25.95 9.04
C ASP A 35 -3.31 25.89 8.93
N ALA A 36 -3.91 24.71 9.05
CA ALA A 36 -5.37 24.55 9.03
C ALA A 36 -6.04 25.29 10.19
N ARG A 37 -5.49 25.19 11.40
CA ARG A 37 -5.99 25.89 12.60
C ARG A 37 -5.86 27.40 12.46
N GLU A 38 -4.73 27.90 11.96
CA GLU A 38 -4.50 29.33 11.70
C GLU A 38 -5.49 29.90 10.67
N ARG A 39 -5.90 29.08 9.70
CA ARG A 39 -6.93 29.41 8.70
C ARG A 39 -8.37 29.20 9.19
N GLY A 40 -8.58 28.83 10.45
CA GLY A 40 -9.90 28.60 11.05
C GLY A 40 -10.59 27.31 10.57
N SER A 41 -9.87 26.37 9.96
CA SER A 41 -10.41 25.09 9.52
C SER A 41 -10.11 23.97 10.52
N GLU A 42 -11.15 23.44 11.15
CA GLU A 42 -11.03 22.30 12.07
C GLU A 42 -10.86 20.94 11.36
N TRP A 43 -11.15 20.87 10.06
CA TRP A 43 -11.23 19.62 9.30
C TRP A 43 -10.15 19.46 8.22
N ALA A 44 -9.59 20.56 7.67
CA ALA A 44 -8.66 20.48 6.55
C ALA A 44 -7.40 19.64 6.87
N TRP A 45 -6.92 19.69 8.12
CA TRP A 45 -5.76 18.92 8.53
C TRP A 45 -6.00 17.41 8.54
N GLN A 46 -7.23 16.96 8.77
CA GLN A 46 -7.58 15.54 8.73
C GLN A 46 -7.48 15.00 7.31
N TRP A 47 -7.79 15.81 6.30
CA TRP A 47 -7.62 15.42 4.91
C TRP A 47 -6.14 15.41 4.51
N GLY A 48 -5.37 16.43 4.90
CA GLY A 48 -3.93 16.48 4.63
C GLY A 48 -3.14 15.34 5.30
N PHE A 49 -3.55 14.90 6.50
CA PHE A 49 -2.91 13.81 7.23
C PHE A 49 -3.58 12.44 7.03
N GLY A 50 -4.86 12.39 6.69
CA GLY A 50 -5.62 11.14 6.56
C GLY A 50 -5.51 10.52 5.18
N THR A 51 -5.52 11.35 4.12
CA THR A 51 -5.50 10.88 2.73
C THR A 51 -4.28 10.00 2.40
N PRO A 52 -3.04 10.34 2.80
CA PRO A 52 -1.90 9.48 2.50
C PRO A 52 -2.05 8.10 3.18
N LEU A 53 -2.49 8.08 4.44
CA LEU A 53 -2.79 6.86 5.19
C LEU A 53 -3.84 6.00 4.50
N THR A 54 -4.95 6.60 4.04
CA THR A 54 -6.00 5.86 3.33
C THR A 54 -5.57 5.37 1.96
N VAL A 55 -4.67 6.06 1.26
CA VAL A 55 -4.08 5.56 0.02
C VAL A 55 -3.24 4.31 0.28
N PHE A 56 -2.38 4.32 1.30
CA PHE A 56 -1.58 3.13 1.66
C PHE A 56 -2.47 1.94 2.04
N LEU A 57 -3.45 2.16 2.93
CA LEU A 57 -4.41 1.12 3.32
C LEU A 57 -5.29 0.64 2.13
N GLY A 58 -5.59 1.54 1.20
CA GLY A 58 -6.38 1.24 0.01
C GLY A 58 -5.64 0.33 -0.98
N ILE A 59 -4.30 0.41 -1.04
CA ILE A 59 -3.48 -0.46 -1.88
C ILE A 59 -3.65 -1.92 -1.46
N ASP A 60 -3.66 -2.23 -0.16
CA ASP A 60 -3.83 -3.60 0.33
C ASP A 60 -5.18 -4.19 -0.10
N VAL A 61 -6.25 -3.41 0.02
CA VAL A 61 -7.61 -3.81 -0.42
C VAL A 61 -7.65 -4.02 -1.92
N PHE A 62 -7.05 -3.11 -2.69
CA PHE A 62 -6.98 -3.22 -4.15
C PHE A 62 -6.22 -4.47 -4.60
N LEU A 63 -5.06 -4.75 -3.99
CA LEU A 63 -4.28 -5.95 -4.26
C LEU A 63 -5.05 -7.22 -3.90
N LEU A 64 -5.76 -7.23 -2.77
CA LEU A 64 -6.63 -8.35 -2.38
C LEU A 64 -7.69 -8.63 -3.45
N VAL A 65 -8.36 -7.59 -3.95
CA VAL A 65 -9.36 -7.73 -5.03
C VAL A 65 -8.74 -8.31 -6.29
N ILE A 66 -7.54 -7.86 -6.67
CA ILE A 66 -6.80 -8.44 -7.82
C ILE A 66 -6.52 -9.92 -7.59
N VAL A 67 -6.00 -10.30 -6.42
CA VAL A 67 -5.69 -11.70 -6.10
C VAL A 67 -6.95 -12.57 -6.21
N ILE A 68 -8.06 -12.13 -5.62
CA ILE A 68 -9.35 -12.84 -5.71
C ILE A 68 -9.78 -12.97 -7.17
N TYR A 69 -9.70 -11.90 -7.95
CA TYR A 69 -10.05 -11.91 -9.37
C TYR A 69 -9.22 -12.93 -10.15
N LEU A 70 -7.90 -12.96 -9.94
CA LEU A 70 -7.01 -13.90 -10.61
C LEU A 70 -7.29 -15.36 -10.22
N LEU A 71 -7.61 -15.62 -8.94
CA LEU A 71 -7.99 -16.94 -8.47
C LEU A 71 -9.30 -17.43 -9.08
N LEU A 72 -10.30 -16.55 -9.17
CA LEU A 72 -11.57 -16.86 -9.82
C LEU A 72 -11.37 -17.12 -11.32
N ARG A 73 -10.57 -16.29 -11.99
CA ARG A 73 -10.25 -16.47 -13.41
C ARG A 73 -9.57 -17.81 -13.67
N ALA A 74 -8.54 -18.14 -12.90
CA ALA A 74 -7.82 -19.40 -13.05
C ALA A 74 -8.69 -20.64 -12.73
N SER A 75 -9.66 -20.49 -11.81
CA SER A 75 -10.61 -21.57 -11.51
C SER A 75 -11.62 -21.79 -12.64
N ALA A 76 -12.07 -20.71 -13.29
CA ALA A 76 -12.95 -20.78 -14.46
C ALA A 76 -12.24 -21.38 -15.69
N ASP A 77 -10.94 -21.11 -15.85
CA ASP A 77 -10.13 -21.65 -16.95
C ASP A 77 -9.73 -23.13 -16.73
N ARG A 78 -9.97 -23.70 -15.54
CA ARG A 78 -9.63 -25.11 -15.24
C ARG A 78 -10.73 -26.02 -15.80
N PRO A 79 -10.46 -26.89 -16.79
CA PRO A 79 -11.45 -27.87 -17.23
C PRO A 79 -11.78 -28.77 -16.04
N ILE A 80 -13.08 -28.91 -15.73
CA ILE A 80 -13.53 -29.84 -14.70
C ILE A 80 -13.15 -31.22 -15.21
N ALA A 81 -12.10 -31.83 -14.65
CA ALA A 81 -11.62 -33.15 -15.06
C ALA A 81 -12.83 -34.09 -15.10
N SER A 82 -13.06 -34.65 -16.29
CA SER A 82 -14.25 -35.39 -16.66
C SER A 82 -14.58 -36.47 -15.65
N SER A 83 -15.67 -36.32 -14.90
CA SER A 83 -16.29 -37.40 -14.12
C SER A 83 -16.91 -38.50 -15.02
N THR A 84 -16.68 -38.42 -16.33
CA THR A 84 -17.17 -39.34 -17.36
C THR A 84 -16.30 -40.60 -17.49
N ASP A 85 -15.15 -40.69 -16.80
CA ASP A 85 -14.31 -41.90 -16.75
C ASP A 85 -14.58 -42.75 -15.49
N ARG A 86 -15.86 -42.94 -15.15
CA ARG A 86 -16.31 -43.84 -14.06
C ARG A 86 -17.66 -44.45 -14.41
N SER A 87 -17.73 -45.05 -15.58
CA SER A 87 -18.87 -45.86 -16.00
C SER A 87 -18.40 -46.86 -17.04
N ASP A 88 -17.49 -47.76 -16.66
CA ASP A 88 -17.18 -49.03 -17.32
C ASP A 88 -16.68 -50.02 -16.27
#